data_AF-A0A7Z0TQ40-F1
#
_entry.id   AF-A0A7Z0TQ40-F1
#
_cell.length_a   1.000
_cell.length_b   1.000
_cell.length_c   1.000
_cell.angle_alpha   90.00
_cell.angle_beta   90.00
_cell.angle_gamma   90.00
#
_symmetry.space_group_name_H-M   'P 1'
#
loop_
_entity.id
_entity.type
_entity.pdbx_description
1 polymer ?
#
loop_
_entity_poly.entity_id
_entity_poly.type
_entity_poly.pdbx_seq_one_letter_code
_entity_poly.pdbx_strand_id
1 'polypeptide(L)'
;MPILFFTNHKDTITGLSFIAGLIGLGFTIYQVGKTNSTLQATNGYAIQKDAREMIGTLRGEKAFSDYVLRFDPNKQYSDEIKNEANRSIALLLNFYLAVFRQYKAGGITDSLALSFGKDFCDDVINKSVPIKNFFIARASEKHDDFRELKNAWCP
;
A
#
# COMPACT_ATOMS: atom_id res chain seq x y z
N MET A 1 -30.34 14.84 -23.89
CA MET A 1 -29.47 14.29 -22.83
C MET A 1 -28.08 14.88 -23.00
N PRO A 2 -27.63 15.85 -22.18
CA PRO A 2 -26.23 16.22 -22.17
C PRO A 2 -25.48 15.35 -21.17
N ILE A 3 -24.37 14.79 -21.62
CA ILE A 3 -23.37 14.10 -20.81
C ILE A 3 -22.57 15.19 -20.10
N LEU A 4 -22.77 15.35 -18.79
CA LEU A 4 -21.95 16.21 -17.95
C LEU A 4 -20.64 15.50 -17.65
N PHE A 5 -19.67 15.70 -18.54
CA PHE A 5 -18.25 15.71 -18.21
C PHE A 5 -17.99 16.82 -17.18
N PHE A 6 -16.95 16.65 -16.37
CA PHE A 6 -16.49 17.52 -15.26
C PHE A 6 -17.02 17.17 -13.86
N THR A 7 -16.41 16.17 -13.23
CA THR A 7 -16.30 16.11 -11.77
C THR A 7 -14.83 16.12 -11.35
N ASN A 8 -14.48 17.20 -10.65
CA ASN A 8 -13.33 17.47 -9.77
C ASN A 8 -11.93 16.90 -10.11
N HIS A 9 -11.04 17.80 -10.52
CA HIS A 9 -9.61 17.56 -10.67
C HIS A 9 -8.87 17.09 -9.39
N LYS A 10 -9.42 17.34 -8.19
CA LYS A 10 -8.73 17.01 -6.92
C LYS A 10 -8.79 15.51 -6.57
N ASP A 11 -9.85 14.82 -6.96
CA ASP A 11 -10.06 13.40 -6.63
C ASP A 11 -9.22 12.50 -7.53
N THR A 12 -9.06 12.92 -8.80
CA THR A 12 -8.18 12.26 -9.78
C THR A 12 -6.71 12.34 -9.37
N ILE A 13 -6.27 13.48 -8.80
CA ILE A 13 -4.86 13.69 -8.39
C ILE A 13 -4.50 12.83 -7.17
N THR A 14 -5.39 12.71 -6.19
CA THR A 14 -5.12 11.93 -4.96
C THR A 14 -5.09 10.43 -5.24
N GLY A 15 -6.04 9.93 -6.03
CA GLY A 15 -6.05 8.53 -6.48
C GLY A 15 -4.83 8.18 -7.36
N LEU A 16 -4.43 9.06 -8.28
CA LEU A 16 -3.22 8.88 -9.08
C LEU A 16 -1.93 8.92 -8.25
N SER A 17 -1.88 9.74 -7.21
CA SER A 17 -0.68 9.88 -6.34
C SER A 17 -0.48 8.66 -5.44
N PHE A 18 -1.56 8.09 -4.90
CA PHE A 18 -1.52 6.82 -4.16
C PHE A 18 -1.10 5.66 -5.07
N ILE A 19 -1.62 5.63 -6.31
CA ILE A 19 -1.24 4.63 -7.32
C ILE A 19 0.23 4.78 -7.73
N ALA A 20 0.72 6.01 -7.92
CA ALA A 20 2.12 6.26 -8.26
C ALA A 20 3.06 5.85 -7.13
N GLY A 21 2.64 5.98 -5.87
CA GLY A 21 3.39 5.49 -4.70
C GLY A 21 3.42 3.97 -4.60
N LEU A 22 2.28 3.31 -4.83
CA LEU A 22 2.21 1.84 -4.86
C LEU A 22 2.95 1.22 -6.06
N ILE A 23 3.00 1.91 -7.19
CA ILE A 23 3.78 1.52 -8.38
C ILE A 23 5.23 2.02 -8.29
N GLY A 24 5.52 2.93 -7.35
CA GLY A 24 6.83 3.51 -7.07
C GLY A 24 7.86 2.52 -6.50
N LEU A 25 7.43 1.29 -6.24
CA LEU A 25 8.21 0.19 -5.65
C LEU A 25 9.27 -0.44 -6.59
N GLY A 26 10.05 0.37 -7.32
CA GLY A 26 11.30 -0.14 -7.89
C GLY A 26 11.88 0.49 -9.16
N PHE A 27 11.74 1.80 -9.44
CA PHE A 27 12.43 2.40 -10.59
C PHE A 27 13.87 2.89 -10.34
N THR A 28 14.52 2.52 -9.23
CA THR A 28 15.98 2.70 -9.13
C THR A 28 16.65 1.60 -8.32
N ILE A 29 16.71 0.40 -8.89
CA ILE A 29 17.88 -0.46 -8.70
C ILE A 29 18.86 -0.19 -9.84
N TYR A 30 19.24 1.08 -10.00
CA TYR A 30 20.46 1.40 -10.73
C TYR A 30 21.54 1.49 -9.66
N GLN A 31 22.38 0.45 -9.60
CA GLN A 31 23.48 0.23 -8.64
C GLN A 31 23.15 -0.60 -7.39
N VAL A 32 22.87 -1.91 -7.58
CA VAL A 32 23.38 -2.89 -6.61
C VAL A 32 24.81 -3.21 -7.01
N GLY A 33 25.72 -2.36 -6.54
CA GLY A 33 27.14 -2.63 -6.52
C GLY A 33 27.44 -3.62 -5.39
N LYS A 34 27.89 -4.82 -5.80
CA LYS A 34 28.57 -5.86 -5.02
C LYS A 34 27.78 -6.55 -3.88
N THR A 35 27.42 -7.80 -4.17
CA THR A 35 27.43 -8.94 -3.22
C THR A 35 26.31 -8.97 -2.17
N ASN A 36 25.07 -9.19 -2.61
CA ASN A 36 23.99 -9.70 -1.75
C ASN A 36 23.30 -10.88 -2.47
N SER A 37 23.23 -12.01 -1.78
CA SER A 37 22.98 -13.37 -2.26
C SER A 37 21.82 -13.52 -3.25
N THR A 38 21.95 -14.40 -4.25
CA THR A 38 20.92 -14.75 -5.25
C THR A 38 19.52 -14.91 -4.66
N LEU A 39 19.42 -15.47 -3.45
CA LEU A 39 18.17 -15.65 -2.71
C LEU A 39 17.43 -14.34 -2.42
N GLN A 40 18.13 -13.29 -1.99
CA GLN A 40 17.51 -11.98 -1.71
C GLN A 40 17.02 -11.31 -2.99
N ALA A 41 17.76 -11.48 -4.10
CA ALA A 41 17.34 -10.99 -5.41
C ALA A 41 16.07 -11.71 -5.90
N THR A 42 15.99 -13.04 -5.72
CA THR A 42 14.80 -13.84 -6.04
C THR A 42 13.59 -13.41 -5.20
N ASN A 43 13.76 -13.28 -3.88
CA ASN A 43 12.69 -12.83 -2.99
C ASN A 43 12.22 -11.41 -3.32
N GLY A 44 13.16 -10.50 -3.60
CA GLY A 44 12.83 -9.13 -3.99
C GLY A 44 12.03 -9.07 -5.30
N TYR A 45 12.42 -9.86 -6.30
CA TYR A 45 11.67 -9.97 -7.55
C TYR A 45 10.26 -10.53 -7.35
N ALA A 46 10.13 -11.60 -6.55
CA ALA A 46 8.84 -12.19 -6.22
C ALA A 46 7.91 -11.18 -5.52
N ILE A 47 8.42 -10.48 -4.50
CA ILE A 47 7.67 -9.44 -3.78
C ILE A 47 7.20 -8.32 -4.72
N GLN A 48 8.06 -7.86 -5.65
CA GLN A 48 7.66 -6.84 -6.62
C GLN A 48 6.60 -7.33 -7.60
N LYS A 49 6.69 -8.60 -8.03
CA LYS A 49 5.68 -9.22 -8.87
C LYS A 49 4.34 -9.31 -8.13
N ASP A 50 4.36 -9.85 -6.91
CA ASP A 50 3.18 -10.02 -6.05
C ASP A 50 2.53 -8.66 -5.73
N ALA A 51 3.34 -7.62 -5.49
CA ALA A 51 2.85 -6.25 -5.32
C ALA A 51 2.05 -5.80 -6.54
N ARG A 52 2.62 -5.92 -7.75
CA ARG A 52 1.96 -5.49 -9.00
C ARG A 52 0.67 -6.25 -9.25
N GLU A 53 0.67 -7.57 -9.05
CA GLU A 53 -0.51 -8.42 -9.23
C GLU A 53 -1.60 -8.06 -8.23
N MET A 54 -1.25 -7.93 -6.94
CA MET A 54 -2.18 -7.52 -5.89
C MET A 54 -2.78 -6.14 -6.19
N ILE A 55 -1.96 -5.14 -6.52
CA ILE A 55 -2.44 -3.80 -6.88
C ILE A 55 -3.37 -3.86 -8.09
N GLY A 56 -3.03 -4.68 -9.10
CA GLY A 56 -3.88 -4.92 -10.27
C GLY A 56 -5.28 -5.43 -9.87
N THR A 57 -5.34 -6.43 -9.00
CA THR A 57 -6.60 -6.99 -8.47
C THR A 57 -7.37 -5.95 -7.66
N LEU A 58 -6.73 -5.29 -6.68
CA LEU A 58 -7.37 -4.30 -5.82
C LEU A 58 -7.94 -3.12 -6.63
N ARG A 59 -7.30 -2.72 -7.72
CA ARG A 59 -7.82 -1.68 -8.62
C ARG A 59 -9.07 -2.10 -9.39
N GLY A 60 -9.22 -3.40 -9.65
CA GLY A 60 -10.42 -3.96 -10.28
C GLY A 60 -11.63 -4.00 -9.32
N GLU A 61 -11.38 -3.96 -8.01
CA GLU A 61 -12.43 -4.00 -7.00
C GLU A 61 -13.14 -2.64 -6.88
N LYS A 62 -14.44 -2.64 -7.17
CA LYS A 62 -15.26 -1.42 -7.18
C LYS A 62 -15.25 -0.73 -5.81
N ALA A 63 -15.41 -1.50 -4.73
CA ALA A 63 -15.42 -0.95 -3.37
C ALA A 63 -14.07 -0.30 -3.00
N PHE A 64 -12.95 -0.94 -3.34
CA PHE A 64 -11.62 -0.38 -3.12
C PHE A 64 -11.42 0.92 -3.92
N SER A 65 -11.80 0.92 -5.20
CA SER A 65 -11.74 2.13 -6.04
C SER A 65 -12.57 3.28 -5.48
N ASP A 66 -13.82 3.00 -5.10
CA ASP A 66 -14.76 4.02 -4.63
C ASP A 66 -14.43 4.55 -3.22
N TYR A 67 -14.00 3.68 -2.31
CA TYR A 67 -13.78 4.02 -0.91
C TYR A 67 -12.33 4.39 -0.59
N VAL A 68 -11.35 3.81 -1.27
CA VAL A 68 -9.92 4.02 -0.97
C VAL A 68 -9.28 4.99 -1.94
N LEU A 69 -9.46 4.78 -3.25
CA LEU A 69 -8.79 5.59 -4.28
C LEU A 69 -9.51 6.92 -4.54
N ARG A 70 -10.84 6.93 -4.45
CA ARG A 70 -11.71 8.09 -4.69
C ARG A 70 -12.46 8.51 -3.42
N PHE A 71 -11.79 8.39 -2.28
CA PHE A 71 -12.37 8.72 -0.99
C PHE A 71 -12.85 10.18 -0.96
N ASP A 72 -14.13 10.38 -0.67
CA ASP A 72 -14.74 11.69 -0.40
C ASP A 72 -15.27 11.72 1.04
N PRO A 73 -14.71 12.55 1.93
CA PRO A 73 -15.14 12.62 3.33
C PRO A 73 -16.60 13.09 3.49
N ASN A 74 -17.20 13.73 2.49
CA ASN A 74 -18.59 14.20 2.54
C ASN A 74 -19.58 13.16 2.01
N LYS A 75 -19.10 12.09 1.36
CA LYS A 75 -19.93 11.04 0.80
C LYS A 75 -20.30 10.03 1.87
N GLN A 76 -21.60 9.75 2.00
CA GLN A 76 -22.06 8.63 2.81
C GLN A 76 -21.85 7.32 2.04
N TYR A 77 -20.81 6.59 2.41
CA TYR A 77 -20.58 5.24 1.94
C TYR A 77 -21.45 4.24 2.70
N SER A 78 -22.07 3.31 1.99
CA SER A 78 -22.79 2.20 2.59
C SER A 78 -21.85 1.30 3.38
N ASP A 79 -22.38 0.60 4.38
CA ASP A 79 -21.58 -0.34 5.19
C ASP A 79 -21.07 -1.52 4.35
N GLU A 80 -21.79 -1.92 3.31
CA GLU A 80 -21.34 -2.93 2.34
C GLU A 80 -20.04 -2.49 1.64
N ILE A 81 -19.99 -1.27 1.09
CA ILE A 81 -18.78 -0.75 0.42
C ILE A 81 -17.63 -0.63 1.41
N LYS A 82 -17.89 -0.13 2.63
CA LYS A 82 -16.86 -0.03 3.67
C LYS A 82 -16.32 -1.40 4.04
N ASN A 83 -17.18 -2.39 4.24
CA ASN A 83 -16.79 -3.74 4.64
C ASN A 83 -16.00 -4.44 3.54
N GLU A 84 -16.43 -4.33 2.28
CA GLU A 84 -15.71 -4.90 1.15
C GLU A 84 -14.34 -4.23 0.99
N ALA A 85 -14.28 -2.90 0.99
CA ALA A 85 -13.01 -2.18 0.90
C ALA A 85 -12.10 -2.44 2.10
N ASN A 86 -12.63 -2.65 3.31
CA ASN A 86 -11.83 -3.01 4.48
C ASN A 86 -11.15 -4.38 4.33
N ARG A 87 -11.75 -5.34 3.60
CA ARG A 87 -11.08 -6.61 3.28
C ARG A 87 -9.89 -6.39 2.36
N SER A 88 -10.07 -5.56 1.34
CA SER A 88 -9.03 -5.13 0.40
C SER A 88 -7.89 -4.40 1.11
N ILE A 89 -8.22 -3.48 2.03
CA ILE A 89 -7.24 -2.78 2.88
C ILE A 89 -6.47 -3.78 3.76
N ALA A 90 -7.16 -4.74 4.37
CA ALA A 90 -6.51 -5.75 5.20
C ALA A 90 -5.52 -6.61 4.39
N LEU A 91 -5.86 -6.97 3.14
CA LEU A 91 -4.95 -7.68 2.23
C LEU A 91 -3.70 -6.84 1.93
N LEU A 92 -3.87 -5.56 1.60
CA LEU A 92 -2.77 -4.63 1.34
C LEU A 92 -1.84 -4.51 2.55
N LEU A 93 -2.40 -4.28 3.74
CA LEU A 93 -1.61 -4.13 4.97
C LEU A 93 -0.90 -5.44 5.36
N ASN A 94 -1.53 -6.59 5.17
CA ASN A 94 -0.91 -7.90 5.40
C ASN A 94 0.26 -8.16 4.45
N PHE A 95 0.17 -7.70 3.20
CA PHE A 95 1.28 -7.77 2.26
C PHE A 95 2.49 -6.96 2.76
N TYR A 96 2.31 -5.69 3.15
CA TYR A 96 3.40 -4.89 3.73
C TYR A 96 3.97 -5.52 5.00
N LEU A 97 3.12 -6.12 5.84
CA LEU A 97 3.56 -6.87 7.01
C LEU A 97 4.42 -8.08 6.65
N ALA A 98 4.05 -8.81 5.59
CA ALA A 98 4.84 -9.94 5.11
C ALA A 98 6.22 -9.47 4.60
N VAL A 99 6.28 -8.36 3.86
CA VAL A 99 7.55 -7.77 3.41
C VAL A 99 8.42 -7.36 4.61
N PHE A 100 7.82 -6.72 5.62
CA PHE A 100 8.53 -6.35 6.85
C PHE A 100 9.09 -7.57 7.60
N ARG A 101 8.33 -8.67 7.69
CA ARG A 101 8.82 -9.92 8.28
C ARG A 101 9.96 -10.54 7.47
N GLN A 102 9.89 -10.50 6.13
CA GLN A 102 10.99 -10.93 5.26
C GLN A 102 12.25 -10.09 5.48
N TYR A 103 12.09 -8.79 5.68
CA TYR A 103 13.20 -7.90 6.04
C TYR A 103 13.85 -8.30 7.37
N LYS A 104 13.04 -8.45 8.43
CA LYS A 104 13.54 -8.89 9.74
C LYS A 104 14.25 -10.24 9.71
N ALA A 105 13.82 -11.13 8.82
CA ALA A 105 14.43 -12.44 8.62
C ALA A 105 15.71 -12.41 7.74
N GLY A 106 16.13 -11.24 7.25
CA GLY A 106 17.25 -11.11 6.30
C GLY A 106 16.94 -11.65 4.90
N GLY A 107 15.67 -11.89 4.60
CA GLY A 107 15.18 -12.45 3.33
C GLY A 107 15.16 -11.44 2.18
N ILE A 108 15.32 -10.14 2.46
CA ILE A 108 15.46 -9.07 1.47
C ILE A 108 16.55 -8.08 1.86
N THR A 109 17.00 -7.26 0.90
CA THR A 109 18.02 -6.23 1.15
C THR A 109 17.46 -5.04 1.92
N ASP A 110 18.33 -4.35 2.67
CA ASP A 110 17.97 -3.10 3.38
C ASP A 110 17.41 -2.05 2.42
N SER A 111 18.02 -1.92 1.23
CA SER A 111 17.56 -0.96 0.20
C SER A 111 16.13 -1.22 -0.26
N LEU A 112 15.75 -2.49 -0.42
CA LEU A 112 14.40 -2.87 -0.81
C LEU A 112 13.44 -2.59 0.34
N ALA A 113 13.80 -3.00 1.56
CA ALA A 113 12.98 -2.75 2.74
C ALA A 113 12.73 -1.26 2.99
N LEU A 114 13.76 -0.41 2.83
CA LEU A 114 13.65 1.05 2.96
C LEU A 114 12.72 1.66 1.90
N SER A 115 12.80 1.19 0.64
CA SER A 115 11.88 1.61 -0.41
C SER A 115 10.44 1.25 -0.06
N PHE A 116 10.20 0.01 0.38
CA PHE A 116 8.86 -0.44 0.79
C PHE A 116 8.34 0.32 2.01
N GLY A 117 9.20 0.58 3.00
CA GLY A 117 8.84 1.36 4.18
C GLY A 117 8.46 2.79 3.83
N LYS A 118 9.22 3.44 2.94
CA LYS A 118 8.89 4.78 2.45
C LYS A 118 7.54 4.82 1.75
N ASP A 119 7.32 3.95 0.77
CA ASP A 119 6.08 3.92 0.00
C ASP A 119 4.88 3.57 0.91
N PHE A 120 5.09 2.70 1.89
CA PHE A 120 4.09 2.40 2.91
C PHE A 120 3.69 3.65 3.71
N CYS A 121 4.65 4.40 4.24
CA CYS A 121 4.33 5.53 5.11
C CYS A 121 3.86 6.75 4.33
N ASP A 122 4.61 7.16 3.32
CA ASP A 122 4.37 8.39 2.57
C ASP A 122 3.13 8.28 1.69
N ASP A 123 2.92 7.13 1.05
CA ASP A 123 1.86 6.97 0.06
C ASP A 123 0.68 6.18 0.61
N VAL A 124 0.92 5.06 1.28
CA VAL A 124 -0.19 4.21 1.73
C VAL A 124 -0.89 4.77 2.96
N ILE A 125 -0.12 5.08 4.01
CA ILE A 125 -0.66 5.53 5.29
C ILE A 125 -0.99 7.02 5.28
N ASN A 126 -0.10 7.87 4.77
CA ASN A 126 -0.29 9.32 4.89
C ASN A 126 -1.27 9.91 3.86
N LYS A 127 -1.45 9.30 2.69
CA LYS A 127 -2.35 9.83 1.65
C LYS A 127 -3.74 9.21 1.63
N SER A 128 -3.95 8.04 2.24
CA SER A 128 -5.27 7.39 2.27
C SER A 128 -5.86 7.38 3.69
N VAL A 129 -6.83 8.26 3.93
CA VAL A 129 -7.56 8.35 5.20
C VAL A 129 -8.22 7.01 5.61
N PRO A 130 -8.93 6.29 4.71
CA PRO A 130 -9.48 4.98 5.03
C PRO A 130 -8.44 3.97 5.51
N ILE A 131 -7.30 3.88 4.80
CA ILE A 131 -6.23 2.95 5.15
C ILE A 131 -5.59 3.37 6.47
N LYS A 132 -5.30 4.66 6.66
CA LYS A 132 -4.74 5.19 7.91
C LYS A 132 -5.60 4.84 9.12
N ASN A 133 -6.90 5.08 9.03
CA ASN A 133 -7.82 4.81 10.12
C ASN A 133 -7.89 3.31 10.42
N PHE A 134 -7.96 2.48 9.39
CA PHE A 134 -7.93 1.02 9.53
C PHE A 134 -6.62 0.54 10.18
N PHE A 135 -5.48 1.06 9.73
CA PHE A 135 -4.17 0.71 10.25
C PHE A 135 -4.00 1.11 11.72
N ILE A 136 -4.42 2.32 12.11
CA ILE A 136 -4.35 2.77 13.51
C ILE A 136 -5.22 1.87 14.41
N ALA A 137 -6.45 1.58 13.99
CA ALA A 137 -7.32 0.66 14.70
C ALA A 137 -6.64 -0.71 14.89
N ARG A 138 -6.09 -1.27 13.81
CA ARG A 138 -5.40 -2.57 13.84
C ARG A 138 -4.12 -2.58 14.67
N ALA A 139 -3.34 -1.51 14.65
CA ALA A 139 -2.11 -1.39 15.44
C ALA A 139 -2.37 -1.14 16.94
N SER A 140 -3.55 -0.61 17.28
CA SER A 140 -4.00 -0.42 18.66
C SER A 140 -4.48 -1.72 19.32
N GLU A 141 -5.02 -2.64 18.52
CA GLU A 141 -5.28 -4.01 18.94
C GLU A 141 -3.94 -4.69 19.30
N LYS A 142 -3.95 -5.73 20.14
CA LYS A 142 -2.73 -6.43 20.65
C LYS A 142 -1.96 -7.21 19.56
N HIS A 143 -1.86 -6.67 18.35
CA HIS A 143 -1.05 -7.20 17.27
C HIS A 143 0.32 -6.51 17.26
N ASP A 144 1.27 -7.14 17.94
CA ASP A 144 2.62 -6.59 18.15
C ASP A 144 3.33 -6.26 16.83
N ASP A 145 3.10 -7.05 15.78
CA ASP A 145 3.78 -6.86 14.49
C ASP A 145 3.37 -5.58 13.76
N PHE A 146 2.10 -5.16 13.84
CA PHE A 146 1.66 -3.90 13.21
C PHE A 146 2.20 -2.68 13.95
N ARG A 147 2.35 -2.79 15.27
CA ARG A 147 2.98 -1.77 16.11
C ARG A 147 4.46 -1.65 15.82
N GLU A 148 5.14 -2.79 15.67
CA GLU A 148 6.55 -2.82 15.31
C GLU A 148 6.76 -2.26 13.91
N LEU A 149 5.96 -2.67 12.92
CA LEU A 149 6.00 -2.12 11.57
C LEU A 149 5.79 -0.61 11.57
N LYS A 150 4.80 -0.12 12.32
CA LYS A 150 4.57 1.32 12.50
C LYS A 150 5.83 2.00 13.03
N ASN A 151 6.40 1.52 14.12
CA ASN A 151 7.55 2.16 14.75
C ASN A 151 8.82 2.09 13.90
N ALA A 152 8.97 1.02 13.09
CA ALA A 152 10.15 0.80 12.26
C ALA A 152 10.10 1.62 10.97
N TRP A 153 8.95 1.66 10.29
CA TRP A 153 8.83 2.29 8.97
C TRP A 153 8.20 3.68 9.04
N CYS A 154 7.25 3.91 9.96
CA CYS A 154 6.53 5.18 10.11
C CYS A 154 6.69 5.79 11.54
N PRO A 155 7.92 6.10 11.99
CA PRO A 155 8.16 6.66 13.31
C PRO A 155 7.50 8.03 13.53
#